data_AF-A0A931ZM89-F1
#
_entry.id   AF-A0A931ZM89-F1
#
_cell.length_a   1.000
_cell.length_b   1.000
_cell.length_c   1.000
_cell.angle_alpha   90.00
_cell.angle_beta   90.00
_cell.angle_gamma   90.00
#
_symmetry.space_group_name_H-M   'P 1'
#
loop_
_entity.id
_entity.type
_entity.pdbx_description
1 polymer ?
#
loop_
_entity_poly.entity_id
_entity_poly.type
_entity_poly.pdbx_seq_one_letter_code
_entity_poly.pdbx_strand_id
1 'polypeptide(L)'
;MVERPNGEPVLNGGPVLNGGQGLSREEAENLREVTSPNIVALFRVVHASSKIVGEEDGGIIDFDLASPLFDDGTSKAITAIYSPITQERAVRIIDQLQSYRHTVEALPPSDDEGLQMQIDFLKAKLRAFETFYGVNFANTLEISPTDYIRELMGIEPVLIGERRLEGQLQDVRETFALLGWSSYDRESIEAFRRSQLIDPAEIPGLMQTSGQDLLGELSRIIGRDFTPNFVAETDNRDEYWINWADGNRERFRLRVNTHARHAQRLTISKIESMVPHEIAAHFGQMFGWLNNPRLIPILGVTTVFDPEQITAEGIAQTLHLFVDGISEKLTEGAKFELEAEGLRQMVYNNIHKRISDGETIPEEEVREYIRHYCPAETDEEIAKQIKDRTEDPIFRAYLYAYGIGFAMHKWMAQSLNYDGRRRLLRLIFRQPVTPQQELNFVNNMLSSEHRGQYGRASTQSWEQFLAR
;
A
#
# COMPACT_ATOMS: atom_id res chain seq x y z
N MET A 1 32.14 -31.09 -3.42
CA MET A 1 30.90 -31.72 -3.90
C MET A 1 30.58 -32.87 -2.97
N VAL A 2 29.63 -32.65 -2.07
CA VAL A 2 28.99 -33.73 -1.30
C VAL A 2 27.50 -33.50 -1.51
N GLU A 3 26.91 -34.34 -2.36
CA GLU A 3 25.47 -34.38 -2.58
C GLU A 3 24.81 -35.01 -1.35
N ARG A 4 23.71 -34.42 -0.89
CA ARG A 4 22.77 -35.10 0.01
C ARG A 4 21.57 -35.58 -0.80
N PRO A 5 21.19 -36.86 -0.68
CA PRO A 5 19.99 -37.40 -1.30
C PRO A 5 18.81 -37.13 -0.37
N ASN A 6 17.84 -36.37 -0.87
CA ASN A 6 16.41 -36.32 -0.53
C ASN A 6 15.94 -34.88 -0.74
N GLY A 7 15.32 -34.64 -1.89
CA GLY A 7 14.79 -33.35 -2.35
C GLY A 7 13.54 -32.91 -1.59
N GLU A 8 13.61 -32.82 -0.27
CA GLU A 8 12.66 -32.04 0.51
C GLU A 8 13.19 -30.61 0.65
N PRO A 9 12.35 -29.57 0.44
CA PRO A 9 12.74 -28.21 0.75
C PRO A 9 13.03 -28.14 2.24
N VAL A 10 14.26 -27.76 2.60
CA VAL A 10 14.56 -27.35 3.96
C VAL A 10 13.71 -26.11 4.22
N LEU A 11 12.64 -26.26 5.03
CA LEU A 11 11.99 -25.14 5.69
C LEU A 11 13.05 -24.49 6.57
N ASN A 12 13.73 -23.50 6.01
CA ASN A 12 14.83 -22.80 6.67
C ASN A 12 14.37 -22.33 8.05
N GLY A 13 15.14 -22.70 9.07
CA GLY A 13 15.04 -22.08 10.39
C GLY A 13 15.07 -20.57 10.23
N GLY A 14 14.31 -19.88 11.08
CA GLY A 14 14.19 -18.41 11.08
C GLY A 14 15.56 -17.73 10.92
N PRO A 15 15.57 -16.48 10.42
CA PRO A 15 16.79 -15.81 9.97
C PRO A 15 17.90 -16.04 10.98
N VAL A 16 18.89 -16.86 10.61
CA VAL A 16 20.14 -16.93 11.35
C VAL A 16 20.81 -15.60 11.04
N LEU A 17 20.42 -14.56 11.79
CA LEU A 17 21.15 -13.31 11.87
C LEU A 17 22.51 -13.66 12.48
N ASN A 18 23.41 -14.15 11.63
CA ASN A 18 24.83 -14.33 11.91
C ASN A 18 25.51 -12.95 12.00
N GLY A 19 24.94 -12.05 12.80
CA GLY A 19 25.46 -10.73 13.16
C GLY A 19 26.03 -10.69 14.58
N GLY A 20 26.18 -11.85 15.23
CA GLY A 20 26.67 -11.98 16.59
C GLY A 20 28.17 -11.73 16.77
N GLN A 21 28.73 -10.70 16.13
CA GLN A 21 29.95 -10.06 16.61
C GLN A 21 29.58 -8.66 17.10
N GLY A 22 29.20 -8.54 18.38
CA GLY A 22 29.02 -7.22 19.01
C GLY A 22 27.82 -7.09 19.94
N LEU A 23 26.76 -7.88 19.78
CA LEU A 23 25.61 -7.81 20.68
C LEU A 23 25.93 -8.43 22.06
N SER A 24 25.55 -7.71 23.11
CA SER A 24 25.41 -8.25 24.45
C SER A 24 24.35 -9.36 24.48
N ARG A 25 24.38 -10.17 25.55
CA ARG A 25 23.40 -11.25 25.73
C ARG A 25 21.96 -10.73 25.76
N GLU A 26 21.74 -9.60 26.43
CA GLU A 26 20.43 -8.95 26.55
C GLU A 26 19.92 -8.49 25.18
N GLU A 27 20.76 -7.85 24.36
CA GLU A 27 20.37 -7.40 23.02
C GLU A 27 20.04 -8.57 22.08
N ALA A 28 20.78 -9.67 22.19
CA ALA A 28 20.47 -10.89 21.44
C ALA A 28 19.16 -11.55 21.90
N GLU A 29 18.84 -11.48 23.20
CA GLU A 29 17.56 -11.96 23.76
C GLU A 29 16.41 -11.07 23.29
N ASN A 30 16.55 -9.74 23.34
CA ASN A 30 15.57 -8.77 22.85
C ASN A 30 15.30 -8.97 21.35
N LEU A 31 16.35 -9.16 20.53
CA LEU A 31 16.20 -9.40 19.10
C LEU A 31 15.46 -10.72 18.81
N ARG A 32 15.69 -11.76 19.63
CA ARG A 32 14.95 -13.03 19.54
C ARG A 32 13.48 -12.88 19.90
N GLU A 33 13.16 -12.06 20.90
CA GLU A 33 11.78 -11.81 21.31
C GLU A 33 10.98 -11.12 20.19
N VAL A 34 11.54 -10.08 19.58
CA VAL A 34 10.85 -9.30 18.53
C VAL A 34 10.85 -10.00 17.15
N THR A 35 11.59 -11.09 17.02
CA THR A 35 11.55 -12.01 15.86
C THR A 35 10.80 -13.31 16.18
N SER A 36 10.19 -13.41 17.36
CA SER A 36 9.56 -14.65 17.83
C SER A 36 8.22 -14.94 17.14
N PRO A 37 7.78 -16.20 17.15
CA PRO A 37 6.39 -16.58 16.87
C PRO A 37 5.32 -15.76 17.61
N ASN A 38 5.60 -15.31 18.84
CA ASN A 38 4.59 -14.71 19.71
C ASN A 38 4.12 -13.35 19.20
N ILE A 39 5.04 -12.51 18.70
CA ILE A 39 4.66 -11.21 18.13
C ILE A 39 3.86 -11.40 16.83
N VAL A 40 4.22 -12.39 16.01
CA VAL A 40 3.44 -12.76 14.80
C VAL A 40 2.03 -13.20 15.19
N ALA A 41 1.90 -14.05 16.21
CA ALA A 41 0.60 -14.50 16.72
C ALA A 41 -0.23 -13.31 17.24
N LEU A 42 0.38 -12.37 17.97
CA LEU A 42 -0.30 -11.17 18.44
C LEU A 42 -0.89 -10.37 17.27
N PHE A 43 -0.12 -10.09 16.23
CA PHE A 43 -0.63 -9.34 15.08
C PHE A 43 -1.74 -10.09 14.35
N ARG A 44 -1.60 -11.40 14.14
CA ARG A 44 -2.69 -12.23 13.60
C ARG A 44 -3.97 -12.13 14.44
N VAL A 45 -3.84 -12.16 15.78
CA VAL A 45 -4.97 -11.97 16.71
C VAL A 45 -5.62 -10.61 16.54
N VAL A 46 -4.80 -9.57 16.54
CA VAL A 46 -5.18 -8.18 16.35
C VAL A 46 -5.97 -8.02 15.05
N HIS A 47 -5.43 -8.45 13.91
CA HIS A 47 -6.11 -8.28 12.62
C HIS A 47 -7.40 -9.09 12.49
N ALA A 48 -7.43 -10.30 13.00
CA ALA A 48 -8.62 -11.12 12.86
C ALA A 48 -9.72 -10.69 13.87
N SER A 49 -9.36 -9.97 14.93
CA SER A 49 -10.31 -9.37 15.85
C SER A 49 -10.94 -8.06 15.33
N SER A 50 -10.32 -7.43 14.34
CA SER A 50 -10.81 -6.18 13.75
C SER A 50 -11.80 -6.38 12.58
N LYS A 51 -12.25 -7.63 12.35
CA LYS A 51 -13.37 -8.03 11.46
C LYS A 51 -14.74 -7.41 11.81
N ILE A 52 -14.78 -6.40 12.68
CA ILE A 52 -16.01 -5.83 13.24
C ILE A 52 -16.28 -4.41 12.72
N VAL A 53 -15.33 -3.86 11.97
CA VAL A 53 -15.48 -2.54 11.34
C VAL A 53 -15.90 -2.65 9.86
N GLY A 54 -15.93 -3.87 9.29
CA GLY A 54 -16.51 -4.16 7.97
C GLY A 54 -17.41 -5.40 8.05
N GLU A 55 -18.47 -5.45 7.24
CA GLU A 55 -19.41 -6.57 7.17
C GLU A 55 -18.73 -7.92 6.86
N GLU A 56 -19.51 -9.00 7.05
CA GLU A 56 -19.17 -10.39 7.45
C GLU A 56 -17.93 -11.11 6.87
N ASP A 57 -17.25 -10.59 5.84
CA ASP A 57 -16.16 -11.28 5.13
C ASP A 57 -14.85 -10.48 4.96
N GLY A 58 -14.77 -9.21 5.38
CA GLY A 58 -13.58 -8.36 5.21
C GLY A 58 -12.59 -8.46 6.39
N GLY A 59 -11.53 -9.26 6.26
CA GLY A 59 -10.38 -9.14 7.17
C GLY A 59 -9.64 -7.82 6.95
N ILE A 60 -9.04 -7.27 8.00
CA ILE A 60 -8.10 -6.13 7.89
C ILE A 60 -6.71 -6.59 7.38
N ILE A 61 -6.51 -7.91 7.23
CA ILE A 61 -5.28 -8.46 6.63
C ILE A 61 -5.44 -8.41 5.10
N ASP A 62 -4.54 -7.68 4.45
CA ASP A 62 -4.37 -7.78 3.00
C ASP A 62 -3.52 -9.02 2.66
N PHE A 63 -2.38 -9.18 3.35
CA PHE A 63 -1.46 -10.32 3.15
C PHE A 63 -0.88 -10.87 4.46
N ASP A 64 -0.87 -12.21 4.59
CA ASP A 64 -0.16 -12.92 5.67
C ASP A 64 0.99 -13.75 5.08
N LEU A 65 2.17 -13.14 5.04
CA LEU A 65 3.41 -13.76 4.54
C LEU A 65 4.22 -14.43 5.65
N ALA A 66 3.80 -14.31 6.91
CA ALA A 66 4.53 -14.92 8.02
C ALA A 66 4.38 -16.45 7.97
N SER A 67 5.39 -17.18 8.45
CA SER A 67 5.32 -18.66 8.49
C SER A 67 4.08 -19.10 9.29
N PRO A 68 3.39 -20.19 8.89
CA PRO A 68 2.35 -20.76 9.73
C PRO A 68 2.96 -21.14 11.08
N LEU A 69 2.28 -20.76 12.16
CA LEU A 69 2.64 -21.21 13.50
C LEU A 69 1.92 -22.54 13.72
N PHE A 70 2.58 -23.63 13.34
CA PHE A 70 2.08 -24.99 13.56
C PHE A 70 2.37 -25.43 15.01
N ASP A 71 1.73 -24.80 15.99
CA ASP A 71 1.47 -25.49 17.25
C ASP A 71 -0.01 -25.42 17.64
N ASP A 72 -0.45 -26.48 18.30
CA ASP A 72 -1.85 -26.70 18.70
C ASP A 72 -2.33 -25.69 19.76
N GLY A 73 -1.40 -24.96 20.39
CA GLY A 73 -1.68 -23.88 21.35
C GLY A 73 -2.13 -22.60 20.64
N THR A 74 -1.56 -22.30 19.49
CA THR A 74 -1.85 -21.12 18.67
C THR A 74 -3.23 -21.22 18.01
N SER A 75 -3.67 -22.42 17.59
CA SER A 75 -5.03 -22.64 17.07
C SER A 75 -6.14 -22.38 18.10
N LYS A 76 -5.91 -22.64 19.40
CA LYS A 76 -6.88 -22.31 20.46
C LYS A 76 -6.95 -20.80 20.72
N ALA A 77 -5.82 -20.11 20.69
CA ALA A 77 -5.79 -18.64 20.70
C ALA A 77 -6.53 -18.08 19.47
N ILE A 78 -6.36 -18.71 18.29
CA ILE A 78 -7.06 -18.36 17.05
C ILE A 78 -8.56 -18.63 17.08
N THR A 79 -9.05 -19.57 17.89
CA THR A 79 -10.49 -19.81 18.00
C THR A 79 -11.17 -18.76 18.89
N ALA A 80 -10.45 -18.19 19.87
CA ALA A 80 -10.91 -17.04 20.67
C ALA A 80 -10.85 -15.70 19.90
N ILE A 81 -10.21 -15.66 18.72
CA ILE A 81 -10.07 -14.46 17.88
C ILE A 81 -11.41 -13.95 17.36
N TYR A 82 -12.38 -14.83 17.09
CA TYR A 82 -13.65 -14.48 16.43
C TYR A 82 -14.69 -13.81 17.36
N SER A 83 -14.36 -13.55 18.62
CA SER A 83 -15.20 -12.74 19.50
C SER A 83 -14.90 -11.25 19.37
N PRO A 84 -15.90 -10.37 19.53
CA PRO A 84 -15.67 -8.93 19.52
C PRO A 84 -14.56 -8.43 20.43
N ILE A 85 -13.82 -7.42 19.94
CA ILE A 85 -12.84 -6.72 20.76
C ILE A 85 -13.60 -5.96 21.84
N THR A 86 -13.51 -6.45 23.07
CA THR A 86 -13.95 -5.68 24.23
C THR A 86 -12.90 -4.64 24.58
N GLN A 87 -13.31 -3.55 25.25
CA GLN A 87 -12.39 -2.53 25.74
C GLN A 87 -11.26 -3.14 26.59
N GLU A 88 -11.58 -4.10 27.47
CA GLU A 88 -10.61 -4.80 28.31
C GLU A 88 -9.60 -5.61 27.48
N ARG A 89 -10.04 -6.25 26.39
CA ARG A 89 -9.17 -6.96 25.46
C ARG A 89 -8.27 -5.98 24.70
N ALA A 90 -8.80 -4.83 24.29
CA ALA A 90 -8.02 -3.78 23.63
C ALA A 90 -6.91 -3.24 24.53
N VAL A 91 -7.20 -2.98 25.82
CA VAL A 91 -6.18 -2.56 26.80
C VAL A 91 -5.05 -3.59 26.92
N ARG A 92 -5.39 -4.89 27.03
CA ARG A 92 -4.35 -5.94 27.06
C ARG A 92 -3.50 -6.01 25.78
N ILE A 93 -4.12 -5.81 24.62
CA ILE A 93 -3.40 -5.74 23.34
C ILE A 93 -2.42 -4.56 23.37
N ILE A 94 -2.86 -3.38 23.82
CA ILE A 94 -2.04 -2.19 23.96
C ILE A 94 -0.86 -2.45 24.91
N ASP A 95 -1.08 -3.04 26.08
CA ASP A 95 -0.02 -3.37 27.03
C ASP A 95 1.05 -4.28 26.40
N GLN A 96 0.63 -5.28 25.61
CA GLN A 96 1.53 -6.17 24.88
C GLN A 96 2.31 -5.44 23.78
N LEU A 97 1.65 -4.59 23.01
CA LEU A 97 2.28 -3.76 21.97
C LEU A 97 3.33 -2.83 22.58
N GLN A 98 3.01 -2.18 23.71
CA GLN A 98 3.94 -1.31 24.44
C GLN A 98 5.16 -2.07 24.97
N SER A 99 4.96 -3.29 25.49
CA SER A 99 6.05 -4.16 25.93
C SER A 99 7.01 -4.50 24.77
N TYR A 100 6.47 -4.90 23.61
CA TYR A 100 7.28 -5.15 22.42
C TYR A 100 7.98 -3.88 21.93
N ARG A 101 7.29 -2.72 21.91
CA ARG A 101 7.91 -1.45 21.52
C ARG A 101 9.09 -1.12 22.41
N HIS A 102 8.94 -1.23 23.72
CA HIS A 102 10.04 -0.96 24.66
C HIS A 102 11.24 -1.88 24.42
N THR A 103 10.97 -3.15 24.10
CA THR A 103 12.00 -4.14 23.74
C THR A 103 12.74 -3.76 22.46
N VAL A 104 12.01 -3.32 21.42
CA VAL A 104 12.61 -2.87 20.14
C VAL A 104 13.37 -1.55 20.30
N GLU A 105 12.88 -0.62 21.13
CA GLU A 105 13.52 0.66 21.42
C GLU A 105 14.84 0.50 22.19
N ALA A 106 14.97 -0.56 23.00
CA ALA A 106 16.18 -0.90 23.72
C ALA A 106 17.27 -1.54 22.83
N LEU A 107 16.97 -1.91 21.58
CA LEU A 107 17.98 -2.45 20.67
C LEU A 107 18.98 -1.37 20.23
N PRO A 108 20.29 -1.66 20.22
CA PRO A 108 21.29 -0.74 19.69
C PRO A 108 21.09 -0.56 18.18
N PRO A 109 21.58 0.55 17.61
CA PRO A 109 21.68 0.69 16.16
C PRO A 109 22.49 -0.47 15.55
N SER A 110 22.01 -0.99 14.43
CA SER A 110 22.67 -2.04 13.64
C SER A 110 23.55 -1.42 12.56
N ASP A 111 24.78 -1.95 12.41
CA ASP A 111 25.67 -1.59 11.29
C ASP A 111 25.18 -2.13 9.93
N ASP A 112 24.31 -3.15 9.94
CA ASP A 112 23.58 -3.57 8.74
C ASP A 112 22.40 -2.62 8.50
N GLU A 113 22.56 -1.70 7.54
CA GLU A 113 21.53 -0.70 7.16
C GLU A 113 20.17 -1.35 6.84
N GLY A 114 20.18 -2.54 6.24
CA GLY A 114 18.95 -3.25 5.88
C GLY A 114 18.22 -3.79 7.10
N LEU A 115 18.94 -4.26 8.11
CA LEU A 115 18.36 -4.65 9.40
C LEU A 115 17.91 -3.42 10.19
N GLN A 116 18.71 -2.35 10.20
CA GLN A 116 18.36 -1.11 10.90
C GLN A 116 17.05 -0.53 10.37
N MET A 117 16.89 -0.48 9.05
CA MET A 117 15.65 -0.01 8.42
C MET A 117 14.43 -0.85 8.82
N GLN A 118 14.58 -2.18 8.92
CA GLN A 118 13.50 -3.06 9.39
C GLN A 118 13.18 -2.87 10.87
N ILE A 119 14.18 -2.62 11.73
CA ILE A 119 13.97 -2.30 13.14
C ILE A 119 13.21 -0.99 13.28
N ASP A 120 13.59 0.06 12.54
CA ASP A 120 12.91 1.35 12.57
C ASP A 120 11.49 1.26 12.00
N PHE A 121 11.30 0.44 10.97
CA PHE A 121 9.97 0.12 10.45
C PHE A 121 9.12 -0.59 11.52
N LEU A 122 9.66 -1.58 12.23
CA LEU A 122 8.96 -2.28 13.30
C LEU A 122 8.53 -1.33 14.43
N LYS A 123 9.36 -0.35 14.80
CA LYS A 123 8.99 0.69 15.77
C LYS A 123 7.78 1.49 15.29
N ALA A 124 7.78 1.92 14.03
CA ALA A 124 6.66 2.64 13.43
C ALA A 124 5.39 1.78 13.41
N LYS A 125 5.50 0.50 13.03
CA LYS A 125 4.39 -0.45 13.00
C LYS A 125 3.78 -0.64 14.39
N LEU A 126 4.59 -0.89 15.42
CA LEU A 126 4.10 -1.04 16.79
C LEU A 126 3.37 0.22 17.29
N ARG A 127 3.89 1.41 16.96
CA ARG A 127 3.27 2.69 17.31
C ARG A 127 1.93 2.90 16.59
N ALA A 128 1.86 2.60 15.30
CA ALA A 128 0.62 2.68 14.52
C ALA A 128 -0.49 1.82 15.13
N PHE A 129 -0.17 0.58 15.52
CA PHE A 129 -1.14 -0.32 16.16
C PHE A 129 -1.56 0.15 17.55
N GLU A 130 -0.62 0.61 18.38
CA GLU A 130 -0.95 1.17 19.69
C GLU A 130 -1.92 2.35 19.53
N THR A 131 -1.66 3.28 18.61
CA THR A 131 -2.55 4.42 18.34
C THR A 131 -3.90 3.96 17.83
N PHE A 132 -3.95 3.06 16.84
CA PHE A 132 -5.21 2.56 16.29
C PHE A 132 -6.09 1.91 17.37
N TYR A 133 -5.51 1.07 18.22
CA TYR A 133 -6.25 0.40 19.30
C TYR A 133 -6.63 1.35 20.44
N GLY A 134 -5.72 2.25 20.81
CA GLY A 134 -5.93 3.23 21.86
C GLY A 134 -7.10 4.17 21.57
N VAL A 135 -7.22 4.60 20.31
CA VAL A 135 -8.28 5.49 19.84
C VAL A 135 -9.59 4.75 19.61
N ASN A 136 -9.56 3.62 18.88
CA ASN A 136 -10.81 3.05 18.33
C ASN A 136 -11.48 1.99 19.21
N PHE A 137 -10.75 1.39 20.16
CA PHE A 137 -11.27 0.26 20.94
C PHE A 137 -11.11 0.44 22.44
N ALA A 138 -9.97 0.99 22.89
CA ALA A 138 -9.69 1.14 24.31
C ALA A 138 -10.22 2.47 24.89
N ASN A 139 -10.44 3.49 24.05
CA ASN A 139 -10.71 4.88 24.46
C ASN A 139 -9.68 5.39 25.48
N THR A 140 -8.41 5.00 25.30
CA THR A 140 -7.30 5.38 26.18
C THR A 140 -6.46 6.52 25.62
N LEU A 141 -6.69 6.90 24.36
CA LEU A 141 -5.95 7.93 23.67
C LEU A 141 -6.90 8.92 22.99
N GLU A 142 -6.76 10.20 23.33
CA GLU A 142 -7.37 11.31 22.61
C GLU A 142 -6.28 11.99 21.76
N ILE A 143 -6.49 12.04 20.45
CA ILE A 143 -5.52 12.51 19.48
C ILE A 143 -6.24 13.26 18.37
N SER A 144 -5.60 14.31 17.81
CA SER A 144 -6.20 15.03 16.68
C SER A 144 -6.27 14.14 15.43
N PRO A 145 -7.21 14.38 14.48
CA PRO A 145 -7.26 13.61 13.24
C PRO A 145 -5.95 13.66 12.44
N THR A 146 -5.29 14.82 12.40
CA THR A 146 -3.99 14.99 11.72
C THR A 146 -2.89 14.16 12.40
N ASP A 147 -2.80 14.21 13.72
CA ASP A 147 -1.83 13.38 14.45
C ASP A 147 -2.15 11.89 14.29
N TYR A 148 -3.44 11.50 14.28
CA TYR A 148 -3.85 10.11 14.05
C TYR A 148 -3.34 9.58 12.70
N ILE A 149 -3.52 10.34 11.62
CA ILE A 149 -2.98 9.98 10.30
C ILE A 149 -1.45 9.90 10.35
N ARG A 150 -0.78 10.87 10.99
CA ARG A 150 0.68 10.87 11.11
C ARG A 150 1.21 9.62 11.80
N GLU A 151 0.60 9.22 12.91
CA GLU A 151 1.04 8.08 13.71
C GLU A 151 0.85 6.75 12.97
N LEU A 152 -0.21 6.61 12.19
CA LEU A 152 -0.49 5.39 11.42
C LEU A 152 0.33 5.32 10.13
N MET A 153 0.44 6.44 9.40
CA MET A 153 1.01 6.49 8.05
C MET A 153 2.50 6.87 8.02
N GLY A 154 3.08 7.30 9.14
CA GLY A 154 4.50 7.59 9.26
C GLY A 154 4.99 8.83 8.51
N ILE A 155 4.09 9.75 8.16
CA ILE A 155 4.40 11.04 7.53
C ILE A 155 3.46 12.14 8.02
N GLU A 156 3.93 13.38 8.07
CA GLU A 156 3.07 14.53 8.35
C GLU A 156 2.05 14.70 7.22
N PRO A 157 0.75 14.78 7.53
CA PRO A 157 -0.25 15.04 6.50
C PRO A 157 -0.05 16.42 5.87
N VAL A 158 -0.15 16.51 4.55
CA VAL A 158 0.10 17.74 3.79
C VAL A 158 -0.91 17.95 2.67
N LEU A 159 -1.15 19.23 2.35
CA LEU A 159 -1.87 19.63 1.15
C LEU A 159 -0.97 19.48 -0.08
N ILE A 160 -1.57 19.08 -1.18
CA ILE A 160 -0.98 19.08 -2.50
C ILE A 160 -1.32 20.43 -3.16
N GLY A 161 -0.32 21.17 -3.62
CA GLY A 161 -0.50 22.49 -4.20
C GLY A 161 -1.41 22.49 -5.44
N GLU A 162 -2.21 23.53 -5.59
CA GLU A 162 -3.17 23.66 -6.69
C GLU A 162 -2.50 23.59 -8.07
N ARG A 163 -1.25 24.05 -8.25
CA ARG A 163 -0.61 23.90 -9.57
C ARG A 163 -0.23 22.46 -9.88
N ARG A 164 -0.04 21.59 -8.87
CA ARG A 164 0.07 20.14 -9.11
C ARG A 164 -1.24 19.53 -9.52
N LEU A 165 -2.35 19.92 -8.89
CA LEU A 165 -3.66 19.43 -9.30
C LEU A 165 -3.98 19.88 -10.74
N GLU A 166 -3.70 21.14 -11.08
CA GLU A 166 -3.90 21.64 -12.45
C GLU A 166 -2.95 20.98 -13.47
N GLY A 167 -1.69 20.74 -13.09
CA GLY A 167 -0.75 19.99 -13.94
C GLY A 167 -1.20 18.55 -14.17
N GLN A 168 -1.67 17.88 -13.12
CA GLN A 168 -2.22 16.53 -13.21
C GLN A 168 -3.51 16.50 -14.04
N LEU A 169 -4.39 17.49 -13.89
CA LEU A 169 -5.59 17.64 -14.71
C LEU A 169 -5.25 17.82 -16.20
N GLN A 170 -4.16 18.52 -16.50
CA GLN A 170 -3.65 18.64 -17.86
C GLN A 170 -3.17 17.28 -18.40
N ASP A 171 -2.40 16.50 -17.63
CA ASP A 171 -1.98 15.15 -18.02
C ASP A 171 -3.20 14.24 -18.30
N VAL A 172 -4.25 14.33 -17.47
CA VAL A 172 -5.52 13.60 -17.66
C VAL A 172 -6.22 14.03 -18.95
N ARG A 173 -6.29 15.34 -19.23
CA ARG A 173 -6.90 15.86 -20.46
C ARG A 173 -6.13 15.43 -21.71
N GLU A 174 -4.81 15.42 -21.64
CA GLU A 174 -3.95 15.00 -22.75
C GLU A 174 -4.13 13.51 -23.06
N THR A 175 -4.10 12.65 -22.04
CA THR A 175 -4.37 11.21 -22.21
C THR A 175 -5.78 10.94 -22.70
N PHE A 176 -6.79 11.67 -22.21
CA PHE A 176 -8.16 11.55 -22.70
C PHE A 176 -8.33 12.01 -24.16
N ALA A 177 -7.60 13.04 -24.57
CA ALA A 177 -7.60 13.51 -25.96
C ALA A 177 -6.99 12.48 -26.93
N LEU A 178 -5.99 11.71 -26.50
CA LEU A 178 -5.41 10.62 -27.31
C LEU A 178 -6.42 9.50 -27.60
N LEU A 179 -7.48 9.38 -26.78
CA LEU A 179 -8.60 8.46 -27.02
C LEU A 179 -9.62 8.99 -28.04
N GLY A 180 -9.39 10.18 -28.60
CA GLY A 180 -10.26 10.80 -29.60
C GLY A 180 -11.40 11.65 -29.02
N TRP A 181 -11.39 11.94 -27.72
CA TRP A 181 -12.39 12.77 -27.05
C TRP A 181 -11.88 14.20 -26.88
N SER A 182 -12.58 15.18 -27.44
CA SER A 182 -12.14 16.58 -27.42
C SER A 182 -12.44 17.33 -26.12
N SER A 183 -13.34 16.83 -25.28
CA SER A 183 -13.77 17.48 -24.04
C SER A 183 -13.72 16.51 -22.86
N TYR A 184 -13.03 16.91 -21.79
CA TYR A 184 -13.00 16.18 -20.53
C TYR A 184 -14.16 16.66 -19.64
N ASP A 185 -15.35 16.17 -19.96
CA ASP A 185 -16.59 16.44 -19.24
C ASP A 185 -17.32 15.14 -18.88
N ARG A 186 -18.36 15.25 -18.06
CA ARG A 186 -19.13 14.10 -17.58
C ARG A 186 -19.67 13.24 -18.72
N GLU A 187 -20.31 13.86 -19.71
CA GLU A 187 -20.99 13.15 -20.79
C GLU A 187 -19.99 12.34 -21.63
N SER A 188 -18.85 12.96 -21.95
CA SER A 188 -17.76 12.34 -22.73
C SER A 188 -17.09 11.20 -21.97
N ILE A 189 -16.81 11.37 -20.68
CA ILE A 189 -16.23 10.31 -19.84
C ILE A 189 -17.20 9.12 -19.71
N GLU A 190 -18.48 9.37 -19.46
CA GLU A 190 -19.48 8.32 -19.38
C GLU A 190 -19.68 7.62 -20.74
N ALA A 191 -19.63 8.36 -21.85
CA ALA A 191 -19.70 7.79 -23.19
C ALA A 191 -18.49 6.91 -23.51
N PHE A 192 -17.27 7.35 -23.16
CA PHE A 192 -16.06 6.54 -23.23
C PHE A 192 -16.23 5.25 -22.43
N ARG A 193 -16.58 5.32 -21.15
CA ARG A 193 -16.74 4.13 -20.30
C ARG A 193 -17.77 3.15 -20.85
N ARG A 194 -18.92 3.63 -21.34
CA ARG A 194 -19.94 2.79 -22.00
C ARG A 194 -19.41 2.07 -23.24
N SER A 195 -18.52 2.71 -24.00
CA SER A 195 -17.88 2.11 -25.19
C SER A 195 -16.80 1.08 -24.85
N GLN A 196 -16.38 0.99 -23.59
CA GLN A 196 -15.29 0.13 -23.14
C GLN A 196 -15.75 -0.98 -22.20
N LEU A 197 -17.07 -1.21 -22.03
CA LEU A 197 -17.58 -2.26 -21.16
C LEU A 197 -16.99 -3.62 -21.56
N ILE A 198 -16.58 -4.40 -20.55
CA ILE A 198 -16.00 -5.73 -20.74
C ILE A 198 -17.00 -6.82 -20.32
N ASP A 199 -16.98 -7.97 -20.99
CA ASP A 199 -17.68 -9.16 -20.50
C ASP A 199 -16.99 -9.67 -19.23
N PRO A 200 -17.71 -9.83 -18.10
CA PRO A 200 -17.19 -10.46 -16.89
C PRO A 200 -16.38 -11.74 -17.11
N ALA A 201 -16.77 -12.57 -18.09
CA ALA A 201 -16.08 -13.83 -18.38
C ALA A 201 -14.65 -13.64 -18.93
N GLU A 202 -14.34 -12.48 -19.51
CA GLU A 202 -13.01 -12.17 -20.08
C GLU A 202 -12.01 -11.66 -19.03
N ILE A 203 -12.52 -11.12 -17.91
CA ILE A 203 -11.71 -10.46 -16.87
C ILE A 203 -10.58 -11.37 -16.34
N PRO A 204 -10.83 -12.63 -15.90
CA PRO A 204 -9.77 -13.48 -15.36
C PRO A 204 -8.64 -13.73 -16.35
N GLY A 205 -8.98 -14.02 -17.61
CA GLY A 205 -8.00 -14.32 -18.65
C GLY A 205 -7.13 -13.12 -19.02
N LEU A 206 -7.76 -11.94 -19.13
CA LEU A 206 -7.06 -10.68 -19.37
C LEU A 206 -6.09 -10.36 -18.22
N MET A 207 -6.55 -10.40 -16.98
CA MET A 207 -5.72 -10.11 -15.81
C MET A 207 -4.58 -11.12 -15.65
N GLN A 208 -4.84 -12.41 -15.86
CA GLN A 208 -3.82 -13.46 -15.74
C GLN A 208 -2.70 -13.26 -16.77
N THR A 209 -3.06 -13.03 -18.03
CA THR A 209 -2.09 -12.88 -19.13
C THR A 209 -1.30 -11.58 -18.99
N SER A 210 -2.00 -10.45 -18.84
CA SER A 210 -1.35 -9.15 -18.66
C SER A 210 -0.52 -9.11 -17.38
N GLY A 211 -0.99 -9.73 -16.30
CA GLY A 211 -0.26 -9.81 -15.04
C GLY A 211 1.09 -10.52 -15.17
N GLN A 212 1.12 -11.66 -15.85
CA GLN A 212 2.37 -12.39 -16.13
C GLN A 212 3.34 -11.56 -16.97
N ASP A 213 2.84 -10.87 -17.98
CA ASP A 213 3.61 -9.98 -18.84
C ASP A 213 4.25 -8.82 -18.05
N LEU A 214 3.46 -8.13 -17.21
CA LEU A 214 3.95 -7.01 -16.42
C LEU A 214 4.93 -7.45 -15.32
N LEU A 215 4.73 -8.62 -14.72
CA LEU A 215 5.70 -9.23 -13.79
C LEU A 215 7.03 -9.55 -14.48
N GLY A 216 7.00 -9.92 -15.77
CA GLY A 216 8.21 -10.08 -16.59
C GLY A 216 8.98 -8.78 -16.78
N GLU A 217 8.28 -7.68 -17.05
CA GLU A 217 8.88 -6.33 -17.15
C GLU A 217 9.49 -5.88 -15.82
N LEU A 218 8.75 -6.08 -14.72
CA LEU A 218 9.23 -5.81 -13.37
C LEU A 218 10.49 -6.63 -13.04
N SER A 219 10.50 -7.90 -13.41
CA SER A 219 11.65 -8.79 -13.21
C SER A 219 12.89 -8.27 -13.92
N ARG A 220 12.73 -7.78 -15.16
CA ARG A 220 13.82 -7.23 -15.97
C ARG A 220 14.46 -6.00 -15.33
N ILE A 221 13.66 -5.03 -14.90
CA ILE A 221 14.20 -3.79 -14.29
C ILE A 221 14.84 -4.07 -12.93
N ILE A 222 14.19 -4.83 -12.05
CA ILE A 222 14.74 -5.15 -10.73
C ILE A 222 15.96 -6.07 -10.86
N GLY A 223 16.01 -6.92 -11.88
CA GLY A 223 17.09 -7.89 -12.13
C GLY A 223 16.98 -9.12 -11.23
N ARG A 224 15.76 -9.58 -10.95
CA ARG A 224 15.44 -10.84 -10.29
C ARG A 224 14.07 -11.32 -10.78
N ASP A 225 13.84 -12.62 -10.78
CA ASP A 225 12.56 -13.17 -11.23
C ASP A 225 11.45 -12.96 -10.19
N PHE A 226 10.30 -12.44 -10.65
CA PHE A 226 9.06 -12.37 -9.89
C PHE A 226 8.03 -13.30 -10.52
N THR A 227 7.82 -14.45 -9.89
CA THR A 227 6.85 -15.46 -10.34
C THR A 227 5.91 -15.84 -9.19
N PRO A 228 5.12 -14.90 -8.65
CA PRO A 228 4.10 -15.23 -7.66
C PRO A 228 3.14 -16.29 -8.20
N ASN A 229 2.78 -17.26 -7.36
CA ASN A 229 1.64 -18.13 -7.63
C ASN A 229 0.37 -17.31 -7.38
N PHE A 230 -0.25 -16.79 -8.43
CA PHE A 230 -1.48 -15.99 -8.30
C PHE A 230 -2.60 -16.50 -9.20
N VAL A 231 -3.83 -16.17 -8.81
CA VAL A 231 -5.03 -16.34 -9.64
C VAL A 231 -5.79 -15.03 -9.73
N ALA A 232 -6.32 -14.74 -10.91
CA ALA A 232 -7.38 -13.75 -11.08
C ALA A 232 -8.72 -14.48 -11.26
N GLU A 233 -9.75 -14.05 -10.54
CA GLU A 233 -11.10 -14.63 -10.62
C GLU A 233 -12.18 -13.56 -10.48
N THR A 234 -13.40 -13.89 -10.88
CA THR A 234 -14.58 -13.04 -10.67
C THR A 234 -15.34 -13.47 -9.44
N ASP A 235 -15.99 -12.51 -8.79
CA ASP A 235 -16.93 -12.70 -7.70
C ASP A 235 -18.25 -11.99 -8.04
N ASN A 236 -19.34 -12.30 -7.35
CA ASN A 236 -20.65 -11.71 -7.61
C ASN A 236 -21.43 -11.50 -6.32
N ARG A 237 -20.81 -10.83 -5.35
CA ARG A 237 -21.43 -10.49 -4.07
C ARG A 237 -21.90 -9.04 -4.10
N ASP A 238 -23.04 -8.74 -3.48
CA ASP A 238 -23.53 -7.37 -3.36
C ASP A 238 -22.72 -6.57 -2.32
N GLU A 239 -21.47 -6.32 -2.66
CA GLU A 239 -20.45 -5.76 -1.78
C GLU A 239 -19.91 -4.45 -2.33
N TYR A 240 -19.45 -3.57 -1.46
CA TYR A 240 -18.99 -2.23 -1.86
C TYR A 240 -17.72 -2.25 -2.72
N TRP A 241 -16.87 -3.27 -2.59
CA TRP A 241 -15.60 -3.38 -3.30
C TRP A 241 -15.80 -3.88 -4.74
N ILE A 242 -15.08 -3.26 -5.69
CA ILE A 242 -15.02 -3.69 -7.09
C ILE A 242 -13.93 -4.73 -7.32
N ASN A 243 -12.88 -4.69 -6.52
CA ASN A 243 -11.81 -5.68 -6.52
C ASN A 243 -11.24 -5.88 -5.12
N TRP A 244 -10.65 -7.05 -4.92
CA TRP A 244 -10.02 -7.42 -3.67
C TRP A 244 -8.81 -8.30 -3.94
N ALA A 245 -7.63 -7.84 -3.51
CA ALA A 245 -6.40 -8.60 -3.54
C ALA A 245 -6.13 -9.18 -2.14
N ASP A 246 -5.87 -10.48 -2.07
CA ASP A 246 -5.43 -11.14 -0.84
C ASP A 246 -4.40 -12.23 -1.12
N GLY A 247 -3.71 -12.69 -0.09
CA GLY A 247 -2.88 -13.87 -0.22
C GLY A 247 -2.04 -14.23 0.97
N ASN A 248 -1.29 -15.32 0.80
CA ASN A 248 -0.37 -15.83 1.78
C ASN A 248 0.90 -16.36 1.07
N ARG A 249 1.75 -17.06 1.83
CA ARG A 249 3.01 -17.64 1.33
C ARG A 249 2.85 -18.60 0.14
N GLU A 250 1.69 -19.24 -0.01
CA GLU A 250 1.46 -20.28 -1.02
C GLU A 250 0.81 -19.72 -2.28
N ARG A 251 -0.12 -18.77 -2.13
CA ARG A 251 -0.94 -18.27 -3.23
C ARG A 251 -1.45 -16.85 -2.96
N PHE A 252 -1.45 -16.06 -4.02
CA PHE A 252 -2.13 -14.77 -4.12
C PHE A 252 -3.39 -14.87 -4.96
N ARG A 253 -4.37 -14.01 -4.69
CA ARG A 253 -5.65 -14.01 -5.35
C ARG A 253 -6.14 -12.59 -5.57
N LEU A 254 -6.55 -12.30 -6.80
CA LEU A 254 -7.28 -11.10 -7.16
C LEU A 254 -8.71 -11.48 -7.53
N ARG A 255 -9.68 -10.93 -6.81
CA ARG A 255 -11.11 -11.06 -7.11
C ARG A 255 -11.62 -9.77 -7.73
N VAL A 256 -12.39 -9.86 -8.80
CA VAL A 256 -13.14 -8.72 -9.37
C VAL A 256 -14.63 -8.95 -9.17
N ASN A 257 -15.29 -8.03 -8.48
CA ASN A 257 -16.71 -8.10 -8.20
C ASN A 257 -17.53 -7.65 -9.40
N THR A 258 -18.19 -8.62 -10.04
CA THR A 258 -19.02 -8.43 -11.23
C THR A 258 -20.49 -8.20 -10.90
N HIS A 259 -20.82 -7.93 -9.64
CA HIS A 259 -22.18 -7.60 -9.22
C HIS A 259 -22.73 -6.39 -9.99
N ALA A 260 -24.05 -6.40 -10.22
CA ALA A 260 -24.74 -5.41 -11.07
C ALA A 260 -24.47 -3.96 -10.67
N ARG A 261 -24.21 -3.70 -9.38
CA ARG A 261 -23.86 -2.38 -8.86
C ARG A 261 -22.55 -1.81 -9.42
N HIS A 262 -21.64 -2.67 -9.88
CA HIS A 262 -20.33 -2.30 -10.42
C HIS A 262 -20.29 -2.34 -11.95
N ALA A 263 -21.34 -2.85 -12.60
CA ALA A 263 -21.35 -3.15 -14.04
C ALA A 263 -20.93 -1.96 -14.92
N GLN A 264 -21.30 -0.74 -14.55
CA GLN A 264 -20.94 0.48 -15.30
C GLN A 264 -19.48 0.92 -15.13
N ARG A 265 -18.78 0.37 -14.14
CA ARG A 265 -17.35 0.65 -13.83
C ARG A 265 -16.41 -0.42 -14.40
N LEU A 266 -16.94 -1.58 -14.82
CA LEU A 266 -16.16 -2.67 -15.41
C LEU A 266 -15.92 -2.40 -16.89
N THR A 267 -14.81 -1.73 -17.18
CA THR A 267 -14.34 -1.44 -18.52
C THR A 267 -13.00 -2.14 -18.79
N ILE A 268 -12.68 -2.44 -20.05
CA ILE A 268 -11.38 -3.01 -20.44
C ILE A 268 -10.24 -2.13 -19.90
N SER A 269 -10.34 -0.80 -20.09
CA SER A 269 -9.35 0.16 -19.60
C SER A 269 -9.18 0.14 -18.08
N LYS A 270 -10.26 -0.02 -17.30
CA LYS A 270 -10.19 -0.11 -15.85
C LYS A 270 -9.56 -1.44 -15.41
N ILE A 271 -9.91 -2.54 -16.06
CA ILE A 271 -9.30 -3.85 -15.76
C ILE A 271 -7.80 -3.83 -16.07
N GLU A 272 -7.41 -3.29 -17.22
CA GLU A 272 -6.00 -3.15 -17.60
C GLU A 272 -5.22 -2.22 -16.66
N SER A 273 -5.82 -1.12 -16.18
CA SER A 273 -5.17 -0.24 -15.19
C SER A 273 -5.03 -0.86 -13.81
N MET A 274 -5.87 -1.84 -13.46
CA MET A 274 -5.74 -2.58 -12.21
C MET A 274 -4.62 -3.62 -12.24
N VAL A 275 -4.26 -4.18 -13.41
CA VAL A 275 -3.18 -5.17 -13.50
C VAL A 275 -1.82 -4.67 -12.97
N PRO A 276 -1.31 -3.48 -13.36
CA PRO A 276 -0.07 -2.97 -12.79
C PRO A 276 -0.18 -2.69 -11.28
N HIS A 277 -1.36 -2.29 -10.80
CA HIS A 277 -1.61 -1.98 -9.40
C HIS A 277 -1.64 -3.26 -8.54
N GLU A 278 -2.56 -4.18 -8.83
CA GLU A 278 -2.81 -5.34 -7.99
C GLU A 278 -1.78 -6.46 -8.19
N ILE A 279 -1.46 -6.76 -9.45
CA ILE A 279 -0.62 -7.92 -9.77
C ILE A 279 0.86 -7.53 -9.80
N ALA A 280 1.22 -6.56 -10.64
CA ALA A 280 2.64 -6.23 -10.79
C ALA A 280 3.20 -5.54 -9.53
N ALA A 281 2.46 -4.60 -8.93
CA ALA A 281 2.91 -3.95 -7.70
C ALA A 281 2.62 -4.79 -6.46
N HIS A 282 1.38 -4.97 -6.03
CA HIS A 282 1.09 -5.65 -4.75
C HIS A 282 1.60 -7.09 -4.73
N PHE A 283 1.19 -7.99 -5.65
CA PHE A 283 1.71 -9.37 -5.64
C PHE A 283 3.21 -9.45 -5.89
N GLY A 284 3.76 -8.60 -6.76
CA GLY A 284 5.19 -8.48 -6.96
C GLY A 284 5.93 -8.11 -5.66
N GLN A 285 5.45 -7.11 -4.95
CA GLN A 285 6.02 -6.62 -3.69
C GLN A 285 5.95 -7.70 -2.61
N MET A 286 4.77 -8.30 -2.40
CA MET A 286 4.57 -9.38 -1.43
C MET A 286 5.44 -10.61 -1.73
N PHE A 287 5.54 -11.01 -3.00
CA PHE A 287 6.46 -12.07 -3.42
C PHE A 287 7.92 -11.69 -3.13
N GLY A 288 8.29 -10.45 -3.38
CA GLY A 288 9.61 -9.92 -3.12
C GLY A 288 10.00 -9.95 -1.63
N TRP A 289 9.06 -9.64 -0.74
CA TRP A 289 9.22 -9.72 0.71
C TRP A 289 9.28 -11.17 1.19
N LEU A 290 8.40 -12.03 0.68
CA LEU A 290 8.37 -13.46 0.98
C LEU A 290 9.72 -14.14 0.71
N ASN A 291 10.40 -13.70 -0.36
CA ASN A 291 11.70 -14.23 -0.79
C ASN A 291 12.90 -13.50 -0.18
N ASN A 292 12.69 -12.58 0.77
CA ASN A 292 13.78 -11.96 1.53
C ASN A 292 14.07 -12.80 2.80
N PRO A 293 15.16 -13.61 2.82
CA PRO A 293 15.46 -14.47 3.96
C PRO A 293 15.85 -13.72 5.24
N ARG A 294 16.05 -12.40 5.14
CA ARG A 294 16.40 -11.50 6.26
C ARG A 294 15.23 -10.66 6.71
N LEU A 295 14.03 -10.89 6.20
CA LEU A 295 12.83 -10.18 6.64
C LEU A 295 12.50 -10.58 8.09
N ILE A 296 12.34 -9.59 8.98
CA ILE A 296 11.79 -9.82 10.30
C ILE A 296 10.36 -10.36 10.12
N PRO A 297 10.02 -11.56 10.64
CA PRO A 297 8.80 -12.27 10.26
C PRO A 297 7.50 -11.46 10.40
N ILE A 298 7.40 -10.62 11.44
CA ILE A 298 6.21 -9.80 11.69
C ILE A 298 5.97 -8.72 10.63
N LEU A 299 7.02 -8.32 9.92
CA LEU A 299 6.92 -7.35 8.83
C LEU A 299 6.30 -7.95 7.56
N GLY A 300 6.09 -9.28 7.53
CA GLY A 300 5.32 -9.94 6.48
C GLY A 300 3.82 -10.00 6.73
N VAL A 301 3.31 -9.41 7.81
CA VAL A 301 1.87 -9.32 8.09
C VAL A 301 1.42 -7.88 7.86
N THR A 302 0.56 -7.65 6.87
CA THR A 302 0.17 -6.31 6.42
C THR A 302 -1.29 -5.97 6.79
N THR A 303 -1.59 -4.67 6.91
CA THR A 303 -2.93 -4.09 7.08
C THR A 303 -3.04 -2.74 6.40
N VAL A 304 -4.26 -2.37 6.02
CA VAL A 304 -4.65 -1.06 5.48
C VAL A 304 -4.30 0.17 6.34
N PHE A 305 -3.98 0.01 7.63
CA PHE A 305 -3.52 1.12 8.49
C PHE A 305 -2.03 1.09 8.83
N ASP A 306 -1.25 0.29 8.10
CA ASP A 306 0.18 0.15 8.32
C ASP A 306 1.01 1.35 7.82
N PRO A 307 2.20 1.58 8.40
CA PRO A 307 3.11 2.61 7.93
C PRO A 307 3.61 2.42 6.49
N GLU A 308 3.56 1.21 5.91
CA GLU A 308 3.97 1.02 4.51
C GLU A 308 2.93 1.49 3.49
N GLN A 309 1.71 1.81 3.91
CA GLN A 309 0.57 1.93 2.98
C GLN A 309 0.73 3.05 1.95
N ILE A 310 1.32 4.19 2.32
CA ILE A 310 1.67 5.25 1.36
C ILE A 310 2.69 4.76 0.32
N THR A 311 3.65 3.93 0.75
CA THR A 311 4.65 3.32 -0.14
C THR A 311 4.00 2.31 -1.08
N ALA A 312 3.21 1.38 -0.52
CA ALA A 312 2.56 0.28 -1.26
C ALA A 312 1.53 0.81 -2.27
N GLU A 313 0.61 1.65 -1.84
CA GLU A 313 -0.41 2.24 -2.74
C GLU A 313 0.21 3.22 -3.73
N GLY A 314 1.16 4.03 -3.28
CA GLY A 314 1.84 4.99 -4.15
C GLY A 314 2.58 4.33 -5.30
N ILE A 315 3.38 3.27 -5.03
CA ILE A 315 4.03 2.52 -6.10
C ILE A 315 3.03 1.77 -6.96
N ALA A 316 1.95 1.21 -6.39
CA ALA A 316 0.92 0.50 -7.13
C ALA A 316 0.21 1.39 -8.15
N GLN A 317 -0.10 2.64 -7.79
CA GLN A 317 -0.72 3.59 -8.71
C GLN A 317 0.24 4.14 -9.77
N THR A 318 1.56 4.08 -9.53
CA THR A 318 2.55 4.76 -10.38
C THR A 318 3.59 3.84 -11.00
N LEU A 319 3.49 2.52 -10.84
CA LEU A 319 4.52 1.57 -11.29
C LEU A 319 4.88 1.71 -12.77
N HIS A 320 3.89 2.02 -13.61
CA HIS A 320 4.06 2.29 -15.04
C HIS A 320 5.00 3.49 -15.33
N LEU A 321 5.14 4.44 -14.42
CA LEU A 321 6.08 5.58 -14.54
C LEU A 321 7.53 5.18 -14.20
N PHE A 322 7.73 4.08 -13.49
CA PHE A 322 9.04 3.54 -13.12
C PHE A 322 9.58 2.52 -14.11
N VAL A 323 8.68 1.77 -14.76
CA VAL A 323 9.03 0.66 -15.65
C VAL A 323 8.52 0.94 -17.05
N ASP A 324 9.40 1.42 -17.93
CA ASP A 324 9.03 1.85 -19.29
C ASP A 324 8.32 0.72 -20.06
N GLY A 325 8.78 -0.52 -19.93
CA GLY A 325 8.14 -1.69 -20.58
C GLY A 325 6.72 -2.01 -20.07
N ILE A 326 6.37 -1.60 -18.84
CA ILE A 326 4.97 -1.66 -18.37
C ILE A 326 4.16 -0.58 -19.09
N SER A 327 4.63 0.65 -19.14
CA SER A 327 3.94 1.76 -19.84
C SER A 327 3.70 1.45 -21.32
N GLU A 328 4.68 0.84 -21.99
CA GLU A 328 4.57 0.43 -23.40
C GLU A 328 3.52 -0.65 -23.66
N LYS A 329 3.23 -1.50 -22.66
CA LYS A 329 2.24 -2.58 -22.76
C LYS A 329 0.82 -2.13 -22.42
N LEU A 330 0.65 -0.99 -21.76
CA LEU A 330 -0.67 -0.47 -21.40
C LEU A 330 -1.32 0.23 -22.59
N THR A 331 -2.63 0.03 -22.75
CA THR A 331 -3.43 0.81 -23.71
C THR A 331 -3.51 2.27 -23.27
N GLU A 332 -3.78 3.17 -24.23
CA GLU A 332 -4.03 4.57 -23.90
C GLU A 332 -5.22 4.74 -22.93
N GLY A 333 -6.20 3.84 -23.00
CA GLY A 333 -7.35 3.84 -22.10
C GLY A 333 -6.93 3.52 -20.66
N ALA A 334 -6.07 2.51 -20.48
CA ALA A 334 -5.52 2.17 -19.17
C ALA A 334 -4.65 3.31 -18.60
N LYS A 335 -3.85 3.97 -19.43
CA LYS A 335 -3.04 5.15 -19.03
C LYS A 335 -3.93 6.30 -18.57
N PHE A 336 -5.00 6.58 -19.31
CA PHE A 336 -6.01 7.56 -18.90
C PHE A 336 -6.62 7.22 -17.53
N GLU A 337 -7.05 5.97 -17.31
CA GLU A 337 -7.63 5.55 -16.02
C GLU A 337 -6.63 5.68 -14.86
N LEU A 338 -5.33 5.41 -15.10
CA LEU A 338 -4.27 5.59 -14.10
C LEU A 338 -4.07 7.07 -13.72
N GLU A 339 -3.95 7.96 -14.71
CA GLU A 339 -3.78 9.39 -14.47
C GLU A 339 -5.04 10.03 -13.86
N ALA A 340 -6.24 9.60 -14.28
CA ALA A 340 -7.51 10.09 -13.76
C ALA A 340 -7.74 9.63 -12.31
N GLU A 341 -7.44 8.38 -11.98
CA GLU A 341 -7.47 7.89 -10.59
C GLU A 341 -6.45 8.63 -9.72
N GLY A 342 -5.23 8.86 -10.23
CA GLY A 342 -4.21 9.64 -9.55
C GLY A 342 -4.71 11.05 -9.19
N LEU A 343 -5.28 11.77 -10.16
CA LEU A 343 -5.89 13.09 -9.93
C LEU A 343 -6.98 13.03 -8.87
N ARG A 344 -7.91 12.08 -9.00
CA ARG A 344 -9.02 11.88 -8.07
C ARG A 344 -8.50 11.74 -6.64
N GLN A 345 -7.49 10.90 -6.43
CA GLN A 345 -6.92 10.67 -5.10
C GLN A 345 -6.19 11.90 -4.54
N MET A 346 -5.48 12.67 -5.38
CA MET A 346 -4.84 13.93 -4.97
C MET A 346 -5.86 15.00 -4.55
N VAL A 347 -6.98 15.10 -5.26
CA VAL A 347 -8.08 16.03 -4.92
C VAL A 347 -8.72 15.66 -3.59
N TYR A 348 -9.05 14.38 -3.40
CA TYR A 348 -9.61 13.91 -2.13
C TYR A 348 -8.62 14.02 -0.97
N ASN A 349 -7.30 13.90 -1.20
CA ASN A 349 -6.28 14.18 -0.18
C ASN A 349 -6.41 15.60 0.37
N ASN A 350 -6.62 16.61 -0.48
CA ASN A 350 -6.77 18.00 -0.03
C ASN A 350 -8.02 18.21 0.81
N ILE A 351 -9.16 17.66 0.39
CA ILE A 351 -10.40 17.71 1.18
C ILE A 351 -10.21 17.01 2.52
N HIS A 352 -9.62 15.82 2.51
CA HIS A 352 -9.32 15.06 3.71
C HIS A 352 -8.47 15.86 4.70
N LYS A 353 -7.34 16.42 4.23
CA LYS A 353 -6.44 17.20 5.07
C LYS A 353 -7.10 18.43 5.67
N ARG A 354 -7.86 19.20 4.88
CA ARG A 354 -8.58 20.39 5.37
C ARG A 354 -9.55 20.03 6.49
N ILE A 355 -10.33 18.97 6.31
CA ILE A 355 -11.27 18.50 7.34
C ILE A 355 -10.52 17.98 8.58
N SER A 356 -9.42 17.24 8.40
CA SER A 356 -8.58 16.77 9.51
C SER A 356 -7.98 17.90 10.34
N ASP A 357 -7.72 19.06 9.74
CA ASP A 357 -7.29 20.28 10.42
C ASP A 357 -8.42 21.03 11.15
N GLY A 358 -9.64 20.50 11.11
CA GLY A 358 -10.82 21.10 11.74
C GLY A 358 -11.49 22.18 10.89
N GLU A 359 -11.17 22.28 9.60
CA GLU A 359 -11.87 23.18 8.70
C GLU A 359 -13.29 22.68 8.41
N THR A 360 -14.28 23.56 8.58
CA THR A 360 -15.66 23.31 8.17
C THR A 360 -15.87 23.84 6.75
N ILE A 361 -15.89 22.94 5.77
CA ILE A 361 -16.12 23.29 4.36
C ILE A 361 -17.60 23.06 4.03
N PRO A 362 -18.32 24.04 3.45
CA PRO A 362 -19.68 23.83 2.95
C PRO A 362 -19.73 22.68 1.94
N GLU A 363 -20.76 21.83 2.02
CA GLU A 363 -20.88 20.66 1.14
C GLU A 363 -20.88 21.02 -0.34
N GLU A 364 -21.51 22.13 -0.72
CA GLU A 364 -21.52 22.60 -2.12
C GLU A 364 -20.12 23.01 -2.60
N GLU A 365 -19.30 23.64 -1.74
CA GLU A 365 -17.91 23.99 -2.09
C GLU A 365 -17.08 22.74 -2.34
N VAL A 366 -17.28 21.68 -1.55
CA VAL A 366 -16.61 20.39 -1.77
C VAL A 366 -17.06 19.76 -3.09
N ARG A 367 -18.36 19.80 -3.40
CA ARG A 367 -18.90 19.27 -4.65
C ARG A 367 -18.38 20.03 -5.87
N GLU A 368 -18.36 21.35 -5.82
CA GLU A 368 -17.80 22.21 -6.87
C GLU A 368 -16.31 21.92 -7.10
N TYR A 369 -15.53 21.84 -6.01
CA TYR A 369 -14.10 21.53 -6.06
C TYR A 369 -13.84 20.17 -6.71
N ILE A 370 -14.55 19.13 -6.29
CA ILE A 370 -14.36 17.78 -6.85
C ILE A 370 -14.79 17.74 -8.31
N ARG A 371 -15.92 18.35 -8.69
CA ARG A 371 -16.43 18.34 -10.07
C ARG A 371 -15.54 19.12 -11.05
N HIS A 372 -14.83 20.13 -10.58
CA HIS A 372 -13.83 20.83 -11.41
C HIS A 372 -12.74 19.87 -11.91
N TYR A 373 -12.26 18.98 -11.05
CA TYR A 373 -11.19 18.02 -11.38
C TYR A 373 -11.71 16.67 -11.89
N CYS A 374 -12.84 16.21 -11.38
CA CYS A 374 -13.45 14.91 -11.61
C CYS A 374 -14.92 15.09 -12.06
N PRO A 375 -15.17 15.57 -13.28
CA PRO A 375 -16.52 15.99 -13.69
C PRO A 375 -17.54 14.85 -13.76
N ALA A 376 -17.09 13.59 -13.86
CA ALA A 376 -17.94 12.41 -13.85
C ALA A 376 -18.22 11.84 -12.43
N GLU A 377 -17.67 12.44 -11.37
CA GLU A 377 -17.92 12.00 -10.01
C GLU A 377 -19.38 12.34 -9.60
N THR A 378 -20.11 11.36 -9.07
CA THR A 378 -21.51 11.56 -8.66
C THR A 378 -21.60 12.11 -7.24
N ASP A 379 -22.72 12.72 -6.91
CA ASP A 379 -22.95 13.26 -5.55
C ASP A 379 -22.92 12.17 -4.49
N GLU A 380 -23.43 10.98 -4.82
CA GLU A 380 -23.42 9.83 -3.93
C GLU A 380 -21.99 9.36 -3.65
N GLU A 381 -21.13 9.32 -4.67
CA GLU A 381 -19.72 8.95 -4.49
C GLU A 381 -18.97 10.03 -3.71
N ILE A 382 -19.20 11.32 -3.99
CA ILE A 382 -18.61 12.43 -3.23
C ILE A 382 -18.97 12.32 -1.75
N ALA A 383 -20.26 12.17 -1.44
CA ALA A 383 -20.74 12.04 -0.07
C ALA A 383 -20.14 10.80 0.62
N LYS A 384 -20.07 9.67 -0.09
CA LYS A 384 -19.44 8.44 0.41
C LYS A 384 -17.96 8.66 0.73
N GLN A 385 -17.20 9.26 -0.19
CA GLN A 385 -15.76 9.51 0.01
C GLN A 385 -15.50 10.45 1.19
N ILE A 386 -16.30 11.51 1.36
CA ILE A 386 -16.19 12.42 2.51
C ILE A 386 -16.50 11.66 3.80
N LYS A 387 -17.57 10.86 3.82
CA LYS A 387 -17.96 10.07 4.97
C LYS A 387 -16.87 9.07 5.36
N ASP A 388 -16.38 8.27 4.42
CA ASP A 388 -15.35 7.26 4.68
C ASP A 388 -14.06 7.89 5.21
N ARG A 389 -13.68 9.07 4.70
CA ARG A 389 -12.46 9.78 5.13
C ARG A 389 -12.60 10.44 6.50
N THR A 390 -13.82 10.72 6.96
CA THR A 390 -14.03 11.51 8.19
C THR A 390 -14.62 10.68 9.33
N GLU A 391 -15.51 9.75 9.05
CA GLU A 391 -16.28 9.01 10.06
C GLU A 391 -15.74 7.59 10.30
N ASP A 392 -15.22 6.92 9.26
CA ASP A 392 -14.71 5.56 9.39
C ASP A 392 -13.26 5.54 9.92
N PRO A 393 -12.98 4.91 11.07
CA PRO A 393 -11.65 4.98 11.66
C PRO A 393 -10.53 4.31 10.87
N ILE A 394 -10.86 3.31 10.05
CA ILE A 394 -9.90 2.61 9.19
C ILE A 394 -9.66 3.46 7.95
N PHE A 395 -10.74 3.84 7.27
CA PHE A 395 -10.63 4.58 6.02
C PHE A 395 -10.09 6.00 6.22
N ARG A 396 -10.27 6.62 7.39
CA ARG A 396 -9.61 7.89 7.75
C ARG A 396 -8.09 7.83 7.66
N ALA A 397 -7.46 6.72 8.00
CA ALA A 397 -6.01 6.61 7.83
C ALA A 397 -5.69 6.08 6.43
N TYR A 398 -6.33 4.98 6.03
CA TYR A 398 -6.02 4.27 4.80
C TYR A 398 -6.23 5.11 3.53
N LEU A 399 -7.37 5.80 3.42
CA LEU A 399 -7.68 6.55 2.20
C LEU A 399 -6.76 7.78 2.03
N TYR A 400 -6.09 8.24 3.10
CA TYR A 400 -5.04 9.26 2.99
C TYR A 400 -3.87 8.76 2.15
N ALA A 401 -3.55 7.47 2.24
CA ALA A 401 -2.35 6.88 1.64
C ALA A 401 -2.29 7.04 0.12
N TYR A 402 -3.43 6.91 -0.56
CA TYR A 402 -3.52 6.97 -2.02
C TYR A 402 -3.07 8.31 -2.60
N GLY A 403 -3.66 9.42 -2.15
CA GLY A 403 -3.41 10.73 -2.77
C GLY A 403 -1.97 11.20 -2.57
N ILE A 404 -1.46 11.09 -1.34
CA ILE A 404 -0.08 11.47 -1.04
C ILE A 404 0.92 10.47 -1.63
N GLY A 405 0.59 9.17 -1.62
CA GLY A 405 1.39 8.10 -2.21
C GLY A 405 1.58 8.31 -3.72
N PHE A 406 0.49 8.58 -4.45
CA PHE A 406 0.55 8.90 -5.87
C PHE A 406 1.43 10.13 -6.13
N ALA A 407 1.20 11.24 -5.43
CA ALA A 407 1.98 12.47 -5.60
C ALA A 407 3.47 12.25 -5.33
N MET A 408 3.79 11.52 -4.26
CA MET A 408 5.16 11.19 -3.86
C MET A 408 5.86 10.35 -4.92
N HIS A 409 5.25 9.27 -5.37
CA HIS A 409 5.90 8.36 -6.31
C HIS A 409 5.94 8.92 -7.73
N LYS A 410 4.97 9.76 -8.14
CA LYS A 410 5.05 10.52 -9.39
C LYS A 410 6.23 11.49 -9.37
N TRP A 411 6.46 12.21 -8.26
CA TRP A 411 7.65 13.04 -8.09
C TRP A 411 8.95 12.22 -8.17
N MET A 412 9.00 11.07 -7.49
CA MET A 412 10.18 10.18 -7.53
C MET A 412 10.45 9.67 -8.95
N ALA A 413 9.43 9.20 -9.66
CA ALA A 413 9.54 8.72 -11.05
C ALA A 413 10.03 9.81 -12.00
N GLN A 414 9.59 11.06 -11.79
CA GLN A 414 10.02 12.22 -12.57
C GLN A 414 11.43 12.70 -12.21
N SER A 415 11.87 12.51 -10.96
CA SER A 415 13.16 12.99 -10.46
C SER A 415 14.30 12.02 -10.72
N LEU A 416 14.01 10.72 -10.74
CA LEU A 416 15.00 9.66 -10.92
C LEU A 416 15.24 9.34 -12.40
N ASN A 417 16.48 8.94 -12.71
CA ASN A 417 16.84 8.31 -13.98
C ASN A 417 16.58 6.78 -13.91
N TYR A 418 16.95 6.03 -14.96
CA TYR A 418 16.76 4.58 -15.00
C TYR A 418 17.39 3.84 -13.80
N ASP A 419 18.65 4.14 -13.47
CA ASP A 419 19.35 3.47 -12.37
C ASP A 419 18.79 3.86 -11.01
N GLY A 420 18.36 5.11 -10.84
CA GLY A 420 17.67 5.58 -9.63
C GLY A 420 16.33 4.86 -9.42
N ARG A 421 15.50 4.77 -10.47
CA ARG A 421 14.22 4.03 -10.44
C ARG A 421 14.44 2.57 -10.10
N ARG A 422 15.39 1.92 -10.76
CA ARG A 422 15.78 0.53 -10.48
C ARG A 422 16.22 0.33 -9.03
N ARG A 423 17.02 1.25 -8.49
CA ARG A 423 17.51 1.20 -7.11
C ARG A 423 16.37 1.36 -6.10
N LEU A 424 15.42 2.26 -6.36
CA LEU A 424 14.23 2.43 -5.52
C LEU A 424 13.31 1.20 -5.56
N LEU A 425 12.99 0.67 -6.74
CA LEU A 425 12.18 -0.54 -6.88
C LEU A 425 12.80 -1.73 -6.14
N ARG A 426 14.12 -1.88 -6.18
CA ARG A 426 14.83 -2.93 -5.42
C ARG A 426 14.64 -2.80 -3.90
N LEU A 427 14.54 -1.59 -3.38
CA LEU A 427 14.29 -1.35 -1.97
C LEU A 427 12.86 -1.75 -1.60
N ILE A 428 11.88 -1.13 -2.26
CA ILE A 428 10.44 -1.27 -1.97
C ILE A 428 9.97 -2.72 -2.11
N PHE A 429 10.46 -3.43 -3.13
CA PHE A 429 10.07 -4.82 -3.37
C PHE A 429 10.86 -5.81 -2.50
N ARG A 430 11.88 -5.38 -1.76
CA ARG A 430 12.67 -6.29 -0.90
C ARG A 430 12.16 -6.32 0.55
N GLN A 431 11.65 -5.22 1.05
CA GLN A 431 11.16 -5.09 2.43
C GLN A 431 10.19 -3.92 2.55
N PRO A 432 9.29 -3.91 3.56
CA PRO A 432 8.47 -2.74 3.83
C PRO A 432 9.35 -1.57 4.29
N VAL A 433 8.92 -0.36 3.92
CA VAL A 433 9.56 0.90 4.27
C VAL A 433 8.50 1.93 4.60
N THR A 434 8.80 2.79 5.58
CA THR A 434 7.94 3.95 5.84
C THR A 434 8.16 5.01 4.75
N PRO A 435 7.21 5.92 4.51
CA PRO A 435 7.36 7.00 3.55
C PRO A 435 8.57 7.88 3.86
N GLN A 436 8.85 8.12 5.15
CA GLN A 436 10.02 8.89 5.55
C GLN A 436 11.34 8.16 5.22
N GLN A 437 11.41 6.84 5.41
CA GLN A 437 12.58 6.05 5.02
C GLN A 437 12.79 6.11 3.50
N GLU A 438 11.71 5.99 2.73
CA GLU A 438 11.74 6.07 1.28
C GLU A 438 12.18 7.46 0.78
N LEU A 439 11.59 8.53 1.31
CA LEU A 439 11.97 9.92 1.00
C LEU A 439 13.45 10.17 1.33
N ASN A 440 13.93 9.72 2.49
CA ASN A 440 15.33 9.84 2.85
C ASN A 440 16.25 9.09 1.88
N PHE A 441 15.84 7.90 1.46
CA PHE A 441 16.57 7.10 0.48
C PHE A 441 16.66 7.81 -0.89
N VAL A 442 15.55 8.36 -1.38
CA VAL A 442 15.52 9.12 -2.64
C VAL A 442 16.30 10.42 -2.54
N ASN A 443 16.15 11.17 -1.45
CA ASN A 443 16.89 12.42 -1.24
C ASN A 443 18.40 12.19 -1.20
N ASN A 444 18.86 11.08 -0.62
CA ASN A 444 20.26 10.68 -0.68
C ASN A 444 20.71 10.43 -2.14
N MET A 445 19.91 9.71 -2.93
CA MET A 445 20.21 9.49 -4.36
C MET A 445 20.24 10.78 -5.19
N LEU A 446 19.44 11.80 -4.82
CA LEU A 446 19.36 13.10 -5.50
C LEU A 446 20.36 14.15 -4.97
N SER A 447 21.12 13.79 -3.93
CA SER A 447 22.15 14.66 -3.34
C SER A 447 23.22 15.03 -4.37
N SER A 448 23.95 16.12 -4.14
CA SER A 448 24.99 16.60 -5.07
C SER A 448 26.07 15.56 -5.37
N GLU A 449 26.33 14.64 -4.43
CA GLU A 449 27.30 13.57 -4.59
C GLU A 449 26.84 12.50 -5.60
N HIS A 450 25.53 12.28 -5.70
CA HIS A 450 24.96 11.17 -6.45
C HIS A 450 24.05 11.58 -7.62
N ARG A 451 23.77 12.88 -7.79
CA ARG A 451 22.81 13.40 -8.78
C ARG A 451 23.07 12.93 -10.21
N GLY A 452 24.33 12.84 -10.63
CA GLY A 452 24.68 12.37 -11.98
C GLY A 452 24.50 10.86 -12.16
N GLN A 453 24.44 10.09 -11.08
CA GLN A 453 24.31 8.64 -11.09
C GLN A 453 22.85 8.19 -11.07
N TYR A 454 22.02 8.79 -10.22
CA TYR A 454 20.63 8.32 -10.00
C TYR A 454 19.55 9.36 -10.29
N GLY A 455 19.91 10.65 -10.32
CA GLY A 455 18.97 11.75 -10.52
C GLY A 455 18.97 12.28 -11.96
N ARG A 456 17.95 13.07 -12.28
CA ARG A 456 17.95 13.92 -13.48
C ARG A 456 18.64 15.27 -13.19
N ALA A 457 19.09 15.97 -14.22
CA ALA A 457 19.92 17.18 -14.08
C ALA A 457 19.23 18.35 -13.33
N SER A 458 17.89 18.42 -13.39
CA SER A 458 17.08 19.42 -12.69
C SER A 458 15.97 18.73 -11.91
N THR A 459 16.15 18.59 -10.60
CA THR A 459 15.15 18.02 -9.70
C THR A 459 14.77 19.03 -8.62
N GLN A 460 13.47 19.26 -8.48
CA GLN A 460 12.92 20.02 -7.34
C GLN A 460 12.92 19.10 -6.11
N SER A 461 13.06 19.66 -4.91
CA SER A 461 12.86 18.87 -3.68
C SER A 461 11.40 18.43 -3.56
N TRP A 462 11.13 17.45 -2.70
CA TRP A 462 9.77 16.99 -2.42
C TRP A 462 8.87 18.13 -1.92
N GLU A 463 9.38 18.98 -1.04
CA GLU A 463 8.64 20.12 -0.48
C GLU A 463 8.34 21.16 -1.57
N GLN A 464 9.31 21.40 -2.47
CA GLN A 464 9.12 22.27 -3.63
C GLN A 464 8.13 21.67 -4.64
N PHE A 465 8.08 20.34 -4.73
CA PHE A 465 7.12 19.64 -5.56
C PHE A 465 5.72 19.86 -5.02
N LEU A 466 5.49 19.58 -3.73
CA LEU A 466 4.18 19.74 -3.09
C LEU A 466 3.68 21.19 -3.06
N ALA A 467 4.54 22.16 -2.77
CA ALA A 467 4.12 23.55 -2.55
C ALA A 467 3.71 24.31 -3.81
N ARG A 468 4.10 23.82 -4.99
CA ARG A 468 3.77 24.43 -6.29
C ARG A 468 2.59 23.70 -6.86
#